data_AF-A0A6P1NFL9-F1
#
_entry.id   AF-A0A6P1NFL9-F1
#
_cell.length_a   1.000
_cell.length_b   1.000
_cell.length_c   1.000
_cell.angle_alpha   90.00
_cell.angle_beta   90.00
_cell.angle_gamma   90.00
#
_symmetry.space_group_name_H-M   'P 1'
#
loop_
_entity.id
_entity.type
_entity.pdbx_description
1 polymer ?
#
loop_
_entity_poly.entity_id
_entity_poly.type
_entity_poly.pdbx_seq_one_letter_code
_entity_poly.pdbx_strand_id
1 'polypeptide(L)'
;MDDKEFWEWYQDPMIDIYYETESLTGLFSRFGILPSKNKEHVQNALDFAYRLIKCSLAIFYVLPEDDHPYLIIDKLSKNISPDIDGIAVWETYPIYLTEKGMALIEECNLKKRTEEVSPLFKTKLTAMFEEHGVGFDKKAFVPIQY
;
A
#
# COMPACT_ATOMS: atom_id res chain seq x y z
N MET A 1 -6.22 12.21 8.55
CA MET A 1 -5.77 10.89 9.01
C MET A 1 -5.28 11.03 10.43
N ASP A 2 -5.94 10.35 11.36
CA ASP A 2 -5.49 10.31 12.76
C ASP A 2 -4.28 9.36 12.93
N ASP A 3 -3.79 9.19 14.16
CA ASP A 3 -2.64 8.32 14.43
C ASP A 3 -2.98 6.85 14.27
N LYS A 4 -4.19 6.43 14.66
CA LYS A 4 -4.62 5.05 14.54
C LYS A 4 -4.72 4.65 13.07
N GLU A 5 -5.38 5.45 12.25
CA GLU A 5 -5.50 5.24 10.81
C GLU A 5 -4.12 5.21 10.13
N PHE A 6 -3.21 6.13 10.53
CA PHE A 6 -1.86 6.16 9.96
C PHE A 6 -1.08 4.89 10.32
N TRP A 7 -1.17 4.45 11.57
CA TRP A 7 -0.54 3.22 12.01
C TRP A 7 -1.07 2.03 11.19
N GLU A 8 -2.39 1.93 11.09
CA GLU A 8 -3.12 0.84 10.47
C GLU A 8 -2.90 0.73 8.95
N TRP A 9 -2.82 1.86 8.26
CA TRP A 9 -2.75 1.89 6.80
C TRP A 9 -1.36 2.09 6.23
N TYR A 10 -0.39 2.56 7.03
CA TYR A 10 0.95 2.89 6.53
C TYR A 10 2.07 2.32 7.37
N GLN A 11 2.13 2.62 8.67
CA GLN A 11 3.27 2.18 9.48
C GLN A 11 3.35 0.66 9.60
N ASP A 12 2.28 0.04 10.06
CA ASP A 12 2.21 -1.39 10.29
C ASP A 12 2.39 -2.18 8.98
N PRO A 13 1.68 -1.84 7.87
CA PRO A 13 1.94 -2.44 6.56
C PRO A 13 3.38 -2.30 6.07
N MET A 14 3.99 -1.12 6.17
CA MET A 14 5.37 -0.92 5.71
C MET A 14 6.40 -1.66 6.57
N ILE A 15 6.11 -1.88 7.86
CA ILE A 15 6.92 -2.75 8.72
C ILE A 15 6.77 -4.21 8.27
N ASP A 16 5.56 -4.67 7.97
CA ASP A 16 5.33 -6.04 7.49
C ASP A 16 6.09 -6.28 6.16
N ILE A 17 5.97 -5.37 5.18
CA ILE A 17 6.68 -5.51 3.89
C ILE A 17 8.18 -5.19 3.92
N TYR A 18 8.71 -4.76 5.06
CA TYR A 18 10.16 -4.71 5.29
C TYR A 18 10.74 -6.12 5.53
N TYR A 19 9.95 -7.01 6.12
CA TYR A 19 10.39 -8.37 6.46
C TYR A 19 10.05 -9.41 5.39
N GLU A 20 8.89 -9.28 4.76
CA GLU A 20 8.37 -10.26 3.81
C GLU A 20 7.51 -9.59 2.74
N THR A 21 7.62 -10.03 1.49
CA THR A 21 6.79 -9.49 0.41
C THR A 21 5.36 -9.99 0.55
N GLU A 22 4.37 -9.11 0.41
CA GLU A 22 2.95 -9.45 0.64
C GLU A 22 2.06 -8.92 -0.47
N SER A 23 0.97 -9.62 -0.79
CA SER A 23 -0.08 -9.05 -1.63
C SER A 23 -0.85 -7.97 -0.86
N LEU A 24 -1.58 -7.08 -1.55
CA LEU A 24 -2.40 -6.09 -0.85
C LEU A 24 -3.51 -6.75 -0.02
N THR A 25 -4.02 -7.90 -0.45
CA THR A 25 -5.02 -8.67 0.28
C THR A 25 -4.44 -9.33 1.53
N GLY A 26 -3.21 -9.86 1.48
CA GLY A 26 -2.49 -10.34 2.66
C GLY A 26 -2.22 -9.21 3.66
N LEU A 27 -1.64 -8.12 3.17
CA LEU A 27 -1.25 -6.94 3.95
C LEU A 27 -2.43 -6.27 4.68
N PHE A 28 -3.60 -6.23 4.04
CA PHE A 28 -4.81 -5.62 4.57
C PHE A 28 -5.90 -6.65 4.91
N SER A 29 -5.50 -7.90 5.22
CA SER A 29 -6.42 -8.99 5.56
C SER A 29 -7.38 -8.64 6.70
N ARG A 30 -6.92 -7.88 7.71
CA ARG A 30 -7.76 -7.38 8.82
C ARG A 30 -8.90 -6.46 8.39
N PHE A 31 -8.77 -5.79 7.24
CA PHE A 31 -9.79 -4.90 6.67
C PHE A 31 -10.67 -5.59 5.64
N GLY A 32 -10.34 -6.84 5.26
CA GLY A 32 -11.12 -7.67 4.36
C GLY A 32 -11.34 -7.05 2.98
N ILE A 33 -10.33 -6.40 2.38
CA ILE A 33 -10.51 -5.52 1.21
C ILE A 33 -11.31 -6.15 0.06
N LEU A 34 -11.11 -7.43 -0.31
CA LEU A 34 -11.95 -8.10 -1.33
C LEU A 34 -13.12 -8.92 -0.77
N PRO A 35 -12.95 -9.74 0.28
CA PRO A 35 -14.06 -10.56 0.78
C PRO A 35 -15.19 -9.74 1.41
N SER A 36 -14.92 -8.55 1.94
CA SER A 36 -15.88 -7.75 2.72
C SER A 36 -16.76 -6.80 1.90
N LYS A 37 -16.49 -6.60 0.61
CA LYS A 37 -17.12 -5.59 -0.26
C LYS A 37 -17.01 -4.14 0.26
N ASN A 38 -16.08 -3.83 1.17
CA ASN A 38 -15.91 -2.46 1.63
C ASN A 38 -15.11 -1.64 0.60
N LYS A 39 -15.85 -0.87 -0.22
CA LYS A 39 -15.31 0.02 -1.24
C LYS A 39 -14.22 0.96 -0.71
N GLU A 40 -14.38 1.49 0.50
CA GLU A 40 -13.41 2.41 1.09
C GLU A 40 -12.10 1.68 1.43
N HIS A 41 -12.17 0.47 1.98
CA HIS A 41 -10.97 -0.30 2.29
C HIS A 41 -10.21 -0.73 1.03
N VAL A 42 -10.93 -1.15 -0.02
CA VAL A 42 -10.32 -1.42 -1.34
C VAL A 42 -9.60 -0.19 -1.87
N GLN A 43 -10.26 0.96 -1.82
CA GLN A 43 -9.67 2.21 -2.31
C GLN A 43 -8.45 2.62 -1.48
N ASN A 44 -8.48 2.46 -0.16
CA ASN A 44 -7.36 2.76 0.71
C ASN A 44 -6.15 1.86 0.43
N ALA A 45 -6.36 0.57 0.15
CA ALA A 45 -5.28 -0.34 -0.22
C ALA A 45 -4.62 0.04 -1.56
N LEU A 46 -5.43 0.46 -2.56
CA LEU A 46 -4.88 0.96 -3.83
C LEU A 46 -4.15 2.29 -3.66
N ASP A 47 -4.71 3.20 -2.85
CA ASP A 47 -4.09 4.50 -2.58
C ASP A 47 -2.76 4.34 -1.81
N PHE A 48 -2.66 3.36 -0.90
CA PHE A 48 -1.41 2.96 -0.26
C PHE A 48 -0.37 2.56 -1.30
N ALA A 49 -0.70 1.59 -2.17
CA ALA A 49 0.22 1.12 -3.21
C ALA A 49 0.64 2.26 -4.15
N TYR A 50 -0.32 3.07 -4.59
CA TYR A 50 -0.08 4.21 -5.47
C TYR A 50 0.90 5.20 -4.87
N ARG A 51 0.69 5.60 -3.61
CA ARG A 51 1.58 6.55 -2.92
C ARG A 51 3.00 6.04 -2.82
N LEU A 52 3.17 4.78 -2.41
CA LEU A 52 4.50 4.20 -2.25
C LEU A 52 5.21 4.07 -3.59
N ILE A 53 4.53 3.63 -4.65
CA ILE A 53 5.10 3.55 -6.00
C ILE A 53 5.44 4.93 -6.54
N LYS A 54 4.54 5.90 -6.38
CA LYS A 54 4.74 7.28 -6.84
C LYS A 54 5.96 7.95 -6.20
N CYS A 55 6.24 7.62 -4.94
CA CYS A 55 7.38 8.14 -4.19
C CYS A 55 8.63 7.25 -4.28
N SER A 56 8.59 6.19 -5.10
CA SER A 56 9.65 5.19 -5.25
C SER A 56 10.05 4.53 -3.92
N LEU A 57 9.09 4.30 -3.04
CA LEU A 57 9.28 3.63 -1.75
C LEU A 57 9.02 2.12 -1.87
N ALA A 58 8.07 1.71 -2.70
CA ALA A 58 7.76 0.31 -2.95
C ALA A 58 7.49 0.06 -4.43
N ILE A 59 7.58 -1.20 -4.84
CA ILE A 59 7.21 -1.67 -6.18
C ILE A 59 6.50 -3.02 -6.08
N PHE A 60 5.67 -3.33 -7.08
CA PHE A 60 5.12 -4.66 -7.23
C PHE A 60 6.15 -5.61 -7.82
N TYR A 61 6.04 -6.88 -7.49
CA TYR A 61 6.62 -7.95 -8.30
C TYR A 61 5.95 -7.94 -9.66
N VAL A 62 6.73 -7.66 -10.69
CA VAL A 62 6.25 -7.50 -12.06
C VAL A 62 6.41 -8.83 -12.78
N LEU A 63 5.31 -9.40 -13.26
CA LEU A 63 5.35 -10.58 -14.13
C LEU A 63 5.93 -10.19 -15.50
N PRO A 64 6.54 -11.13 -16.26
CA PRO A 64 7.16 -10.82 -17.56
C PRO A 64 6.25 -10.14 -18.59
N GLU A 65 4.94 -10.19 -18.37
CA GLU A 65 3.86 -9.68 -19.23
C GLU A 65 3.35 -8.30 -18.79
N ASP A 66 3.83 -7.77 -17.66
CA ASP A 66 3.48 -6.44 -17.15
C ASP A 66 4.68 -5.48 -17.36
N ASP A 67 4.49 -4.37 -18.08
CA ASP A 67 5.60 -3.45 -18.40
C ASP A 67 5.84 -2.36 -17.33
N HIS A 68 4.87 -2.08 -16.46
CA HIS A 68 4.95 -0.94 -15.53
C HIS A 68 4.10 -1.13 -14.26
N PRO A 69 4.62 -0.79 -13.06
CA PRO A 69 3.85 -0.87 -11.80
C PRO A 69 2.48 -0.16 -11.77
N TYR A 70 2.26 0.89 -12.58
CA TYR A 70 0.95 1.55 -12.64
C TYR A 70 -0.09 0.74 -13.41
N LEU A 71 0.34 -0.12 -14.35
CA LEU A 71 -0.56 -1.06 -15.04
C LEU A 71 -1.09 -2.11 -14.06
N ILE A 72 -0.28 -2.51 -13.09
CA ILE A 72 -0.72 -3.41 -12.01
C ILE A 72 -1.80 -2.73 -11.18
N ILE A 73 -1.60 -1.48 -10.71
CA ILE A 73 -2.62 -0.74 -9.95
C ILE A 73 -3.93 -0.60 -10.75
N ASP A 74 -3.84 -0.26 -12.04
CA ASP A 74 -5.01 -0.18 -12.93
C ASP A 74 -5.72 -1.54 -13.06
N LYS A 75 -4.96 -2.62 -13.23
CA LYS A 75 -5.49 -4.00 -13.29
C LYS A 75 -6.21 -4.38 -12.00
N LEU A 76 -5.62 -4.11 -10.83
CA LEU A 76 -6.25 -4.35 -9.53
C LEU A 76 -7.56 -3.55 -9.40
N SER A 77 -7.56 -2.27 -9.80
CA SER A 77 -8.74 -1.39 -9.72
C SER A 77 -9.93 -1.85 -10.57
N LYS A 78 -9.67 -2.62 -11.63
CA LYS A 78 -10.67 -3.20 -12.54
C LYS A 78 -11.14 -4.59 -12.12
N ASN A 79 -10.41 -5.26 -11.23
CA ASN A 79 -10.68 -6.63 -10.80
C ASN A 79 -11.06 -6.66 -9.32
N ILE A 80 -12.08 -5.90 -8.92
CA ILE A 80 -12.56 -5.83 -7.52
C ILE A 80 -13.67 -6.86 -7.20
N SER A 81 -13.86 -7.85 -8.08
CA SER A 81 -14.87 -8.88 -7.88
C SER A 81 -14.52 -9.72 -6.65
N PRO A 82 -15.49 -10.04 -5.76
CA PRO A 82 -15.25 -10.90 -4.61
C PRO A 82 -15.20 -12.40 -4.97
N ASP A 83 -15.26 -12.74 -6.26
CA ASP A 83 -15.08 -14.11 -6.73
C ASP A 83 -13.60 -14.54 -6.67
N ILE A 84 -13.38 -15.83 -6.92
CA ILE A 84 -12.04 -16.44 -6.87
C ILE A 84 -11.10 -15.76 -7.87
N ASP A 85 -11.60 -15.34 -9.04
CA ASP A 85 -10.77 -14.73 -10.08
C ASP A 85 -10.30 -13.32 -9.69
N GLY A 86 -11.19 -12.49 -9.14
CA GLY A 86 -10.83 -11.18 -8.61
C GLY A 86 -9.85 -11.27 -7.45
N ILE A 87 -10.07 -12.21 -6.53
CA ILE A 87 -9.14 -12.47 -5.42
C ILE A 87 -7.77 -12.91 -5.96
N ALA A 88 -7.74 -13.86 -6.90
CA ALA A 88 -6.51 -14.37 -7.49
C ALA A 88 -5.69 -13.24 -8.15
N VAL A 89 -6.34 -12.30 -8.85
CA VAL A 89 -5.66 -11.15 -9.46
C VAL A 89 -4.95 -10.30 -8.41
N TRP A 90 -5.56 -10.05 -7.25
CA TRP A 90 -4.95 -9.24 -6.20
C TRP A 90 -3.86 -9.96 -5.40
N GLU A 91 -3.96 -11.28 -5.27
CA GLU A 91 -2.92 -12.11 -4.65
C GLU A 91 -1.68 -12.27 -5.56
N THR A 92 -1.84 -12.13 -6.88
CA THR A 92 -0.77 -12.36 -7.87
C THR A 92 0.37 -11.34 -7.81
N TYR A 93 0.12 -10.16 -7.22
CA TYR A 93 1.06 -9.04 -7.23
C TYR A 93 1.54 -8.67 -5.82
N PRO A 94 2.52 -9.41 -5.26
CA PRO A 94 3.20 -9.00 -4.04
C PRO A 94 3.86 -7.63 -4.18
N ILE A 95 3.80 -6.82 -3.14
CA ILE A 95 4.49 -5.54 -3.01
C ILE A 95 5.70 -5.71 -2.08
N TYR A 96 6.78 -5.00 -2.40
CA TYR A 96 7.98 -4.98 -1.57
C TYR A 96 8.63 -3.60 -1.56
N LEU A 97 9.34 -3.30 -0.46
CA LEU A 97 10.07 -2.06 -0.34
C LEU A 97 11.26 -2.03 -1.29
N THR A 98 11.47 -0.88 -1.91
CA THR A 98 12.74 -0.55 -2.57
C THR A 98 13.81 -0.24 -1.53
N GLU A 99 15.07 -0.06 -1.95
CA GLU A 99 16.15 0.43 -1.08
C GLU A 99 15.78 1.73 -0.36
N LYS A 100 15.10 2.66 -1.06
CA LYS A 100 14.63 3.92 -0.48
C LYS A 100 13.56 3.70 0.60
N GLY A 101 12.62 2.77 0.35
CA GLY A 101 11.59 2.41 1.31
C GLY A 101 12.16 1.73 2.55
N MET A 102 13.09 0.80 2.36
CA MET A 102 13.81 0.15 3.46
C MET A 102 14.57 1.19 4.29
N ALA A 103 15.36 2.05 3.65
CA ALA A 103 16.13 3.10 4.34
C ALA A 103 15.24 3.99 5.21
N LEU A 104 14.03 4.35 4.75
CA LEU A 104 13.08 5.12 5.56
C LEU A 104 12.67 4.39 6.85
N ILE A 105 12.42 3.08 6.79
CA ILE A 105 12.10 2.24 7.96
C ILE A 105 13.28 2.20 8.93
N GLU A 106 14.51 2.06 8.42
CA GLU A 106 15.71 2.01 9.24
C GLU A 106 15.99 3.35 9.93
N GLU A 107 15.94 4.46 9.18
CA GLU A 107 16.12 5.82 9.70
C GLU A 107 15.13 6.16 10.81
N CYS A 108 13.93 5.62 10.73
CA CYS A 108 12.87 5.84 11.72
C CYS A 108 12.89 4.83 12.88
N ASN A 109 13.89 3.95 12.93
CA ASN A 109 14.03 2.87 13.92
C ASN A 109 12.81 1.95 14.03
N LEU A 110 12.14 1.70 12.90
CA LEU A 110 10.90 0.92 12.82
C LEU A 110 11.11 -0.58 12.59
N LYS A 111 12.35 -1.07 12.65
CA LYS A 111 12.62 -2.52 12.56
C LYS A 111 11.88 -3.31 13.65
N LYS A 112 11.70 -2.73 14.84
CA LYS A 112 10.92 -3.40 15.88
C LYS A 112 9.45 -2.96 15.77
N ARG A 113 8.54 -3.92 15.52
CA ARG A 113 7.09 -3.66 15.49
C ARG A 113 6.64 -3.05 16.81
N THR A 114 5.91 -1.94 16.72
CA THR A 114 5.33 -1.21 17.85
C THR A 114 3.92 -0.77 17.44
N GLU A 115 2.99 -0.78 18.38
CA GLU A 115 1.62 -0.26 18.19
C GLU A 115 1.56 1.27 18.28
N GLU A 116 2.66 1.92 18.68
CA GLU A 116 2.76 3.37 18.74
C GLU A 116 3.21 3.94 17.38
N VAL A 117 2.54 5.01 16.91
CA VAL A 117 2.98 5.76 15.74
C VAL A 117 4.32 6.42 16.02
N SER A 118 5.29 6.22 15.12
CA SER A 118 6.53 6.99 15.11
C SER A 118 6.27 8.39 14.53
N PRO A 119 6.42 9.47 15.33
CA PRO A 119 6.19 10.82 14.83
C PRO A 119 7.17 11.20 13.71
N LEU A 120 8.41 10.69 13.79
CA LEU A 120 9.44 10.91 12.76
C LEU A 120 9.03 10.26 11.44
N PHE A 121 8.56 9.01 11.48
CA PHE A 121 8.12 8.30 10.28
C PHE A 121 6.89 8.98 9.66
N LYS A 122 5.88 9.31 10.47
CA LYS A 122 4.69 10.04 10.00
C LYS A 122 5.05 11.37 9.35
N THR A 123 5.96 12.14 9.96
CA THR A 123 6.42 13.43 9.41
C THR A 123 7.13 13.24 8.07
N LYS A 124 8.11 12.34 8.00
CA LYS A 124 8.87 12.08 6.76
C LYS A 124 7.99 11.57 5.63
N LEU A 125 7.12 10.59 5.91
CA LEU A 125 6.24 10.00 4.92
C LEU A 125 5.23 11.02 4.39
N THR A 126 4.66 11.86 5.28
CA THR A 126 3.77 12.97 4.90
C THR A 126 4.47 13.93 3.94
N ALA A 127 5.68 14.40 4.29
CA ALA A 127 6.44 15.33 3.46
C ALA A 127 6.77 14.74 2.07
N MET A 128 7.18 13.47 2.00
CA MET A 128 7.43 12.79 0.72
C MET A 128 6.17 12.72 -0.15
N PHE A 129 5.03 12.39 0.45
CA PHE A 129 3.76 12.30 -0.27
C PHE A 129 3.29 13.67 -0.77
N GLU A 130 3.44 14.71 0.04
CA GLU A 130 3.12 16.09 -0.36
C GLU A 130 3.99 16.56 -1.53
N GLU A 131 5.31 16.30 -1.48
CA GLU A 131 6.26 16.64 -2.55
C GLU A 131 5.88 16.00 -3.89
N HIS A 132 5.34 14.78 -3.86
CA HIS A 132 4.92 14.04 -5.06
C HIS A 132 3.45 14.27 -5.44
N GLY A 133 2.76 15.18 -4.74
CA GLY A 133 1.37 15.54 -5.01
C GLY A 133 0.35 14.46 -4.62
N VAL A 134 0.74 13.50 -3.77
CA VAL A 134 -0.08 12.36 -3.30
C VAL A 134 -0.32 12.37 -1.79
N GLY A 135 -0.37 13.57 -1.20
CA GLY A 135 -0.66 13.79 0.23
C GLY A 135 -1.90 13.07 0.75
N PHE A 136 -2.01 12.94 2.08
CA PHE A 136 -3.11 12.22 2.74
C PHE A 136 -4.48 12.90 2.63
N ASP A 137 -4.50 14.17 2.21
CA ASP A 137 -5.71 14.95 1.89
C ASP A 137 -6.37 14.51 0.57
N LYS A 138 -5.62 13.82 -0.28
CA LYS A 138 -6.08 13.28 -1.57
C LYS A 138 -6.43 11.80 -1.44
N LYS A 139 -7.28 11.29 -2.32
CA LYS A 139 -7.65 9.86 -2.37
C LYS A 139 -8.18 9.49 -3.74
N ALA A 140 -8.34 8.20 -3.98
CA ALA A 140 -8.83 7.63 -5.22
C ALA A 140 -7.98 8.03 -6.44
N PHE A 141 -6.65 7.87 -6.33
CA PHE A 141 -5.73 8.19 -7.42
C PHE A 141 -5.96 7.31 -8.66
N VAL A 142 -6.41 6.07 -8.42
CA VAL A 142 -6.98 5.17 -9.42
C VAL A 142 -8.37 4.76 -8.91
N PRO A 143 -9.45 5.30 -9.49
CA PRO A 143 -10.79 5.06 -8.98
C PRO A 143 -11.26 3.64 -9.30
N ILE A 144 -11.80 2.95 -8.30
CA ILE A 144 -12.43 1.64 -8.49
C ILE A 144 -13.84 1.76 -9.08
N GLN A 145 -14.15 0.88 -10.02
CA GLN A 145 -15.48 0.77 -10.63
C GLN A 145 -16.23 -0.41 -10.03
N TYR A 146 -17.35 -0.13 -9.37
CA TYR A 146 -18.28 -1.11 -8.79
C TYR A 146 -19.47 -1.35 -9.71
#